data_AF-A0A0G1JDU0-F1
#
_entry.id   AF-A0A0G1JDU0-F1
#
_cell.length_a   1.000
_cell.length_b   1.000
_cell.length_c   1.000
_cell.angle_alpha   90.00
_cell.angle_beta   90.00
_cell.angle_gamma   90.00
#
_symmetry.space_group_name_H-M   'P 1'
#
loop_
_entity.id
_entity.type
_entity.pdbx_description
1 polymer ?
#
loop_
_entity_poly.entity_id
_entity_poly.type
_entity_poly.pdbx_seq_one_letter_code
_entity_poly.pdbx_strand_id
1 'polypeptide(L)'
;MKLLRPEDYYSDDIRIGKILNPHYIKEHGSVYAKVCGGSDASGDNIVAERLWQTWKKGRNLVFHYFPHNFRRLSFDEAKEIIDAVIASMEFALAKCSLPSLAGKNDLNEHLESLV
;
A
#
# COMPACT_ATOMS: atom_id res chain seq x y z
N MET A 1 4.55 10.69 -13.42
CA MET A 1 4.22 9.50 -12.61
C MET A 1 4.62 8.29 -13.44
N LYS A 2 5.68 7.56 -13.07
CA LYS A 2 6.05 6.32 -13.75
C LYS A 2 5.18 5.21 -13.17
N LEU A 3 4.44 4.50 -14.03
CA LEU A 3 3.77 3.27 -13.65
C LEU A 3 4.84 2.21 -13.38
N LEU A 4 4.61 1.34 -12.39
CA LEU A 4 5.46 0.18 -12.15
C LEU A 4 5.48 -0.70 -13.40
N ARG A 5 6.66 -1.07 -13.90
CA ARG A 5 6.76 -2.03 -14.99
C ARG A 5 6.50 -3.44 -14.44
N PRO A 6 6.09 -4.41 -15.28
CA PRO A 6 5.90 -5.80 -14.85
C PRO A 6 7.14 -6.35 -14.14
N GLU A 7 8.33 -6.03 -14.63
CA GLU A 7 9.60 -6.41 -13.99
C GLU A 7 9.74 -5.82 -12.59
N ASP A 8 9.27 -4.59 -12.35
CA ASP A 8 9.31 -3.95 -11.02
C ASP A 8 8.26 -4.58 -10.06
N TYR A 9 7.19 -5.15 -10.61
CA TYR A 9 6.14 -5.86 -9.85
C TYR A 9 6.56 -7.27 -9.44
N TYR A 10 7.26 -7.98 -10.33
CA TYR A 10 7.79 -9.33 -10.06
C TYR A 10 9.21 -9.31 -9.47
N SER A 11 9.89 -8.16 -9.45
CA SER A 11 11.22 -8.00 -8.89
C SER A 11 11.22 -8.13 -7.35
N ASP A 12 12.31 -8.70 -6.84
CA ASP A 12 12.63 -8.74 -5.40
C ASP A 12 13.05 -7.38 -4.82
N ASP A 13 13.24 -6.37 -5.68
CA ASP A 13 13.80 -5.07 -5.30
C ASP A 13 12.84 -4.26 -4.42
N ILE A 14 11.52 -4.40 -4.61
CA ILE A 14 10.51 -3.64 -3.87
C ILE A 14 9.65 -4.55 -2.99
N ARG A 15 10.03 -4.63 -1.72
CA ARG A 15 9.23 -5.30 -0.68
C ARG A 15 8.43 -4.27 0.10
N ILE A 16 7.18 -4.02 -0.34
CA ILE A 16 6.26 -3.02 0.25
C ILE A 16 6.24 -3.09 1.79
N GLY A 17 6.06 -4.29 2.35
CA GLY A 17 6.06 -4.44 3.81
C GLY A 17 7.37 -4.14 4.53
N LYS A 18 8.51 -4.27 3.83
CA LYS A 18 9.82 -3.94 4.38
C LYS A 18 10.03 -2.43 4.36
N ILE A 19 9.76 -1.77 3.24
CA ILE A 19 9.98 -0.32 3.07
C ILE A 19 8.94 0.54 3.82
N LEU A 20 7.73 0.00 4.03
CA LEU A 20 6.66 0.64 4.80
C LEU A 20 6.69 0.23 6.29
N ASN A 21 7.70 -0.52 6.74
CA ASN A 21 7.84 -0.85 8.15
C ASN A 21 8.31 0.40 8.94
N PRO A 22 7.65 0.79 10.04
CA PRO A 22 8.10 1.90 10.89
C PRO A 22 9.53 1.71 11.43
N HIS A 23 9.99 0.46 11.56
CA HIS A 23 11.33 0.11 12.04
C HIS A 23 12.36 -0.07 10.92
N TYR A 24 12.04 0.27 9.67
CA TYR A 24 12.99 0.18 8.57
C TYR A 24 14.17 1.16 8.77
N ILE A 25 15.40 0.63 8.75
CA ILE A 25 16.62 1.39 9.04
C ILE A 25 16.84 2.49 8.00
N LYS A 26 17.10 3.71 8.49
CA LYS A 26 16.99 4.99 7.78
C LYS A 26 18.04 5.27 6.69
N GLU A 27 19.05 4.42 6.49
CA GLU A 27 20.19 4.70 5.60
C GLU A 27 19.79 4.97 4.14
N HIS A 28 18.59 4.57 3.71
CA HIS A 28 18.07 4.83 2.36
C HIS A 28 16.80 5.72 2.32
N GLY A 29 16.40 6.29 3.47
CA GLY A 29 15.15 7.01 3.63
C GLY A 29 13.95 6.08 3.83
N SER A 30 13.07 6.45 4.77
CA SER A 30 11.89 5.66 5.12
C SER A 30 10.71 6.06 4.24
N VAL A 31 10.15 5.10 3.48
CA VAL A 31 8.90 5.32 2.74
C VAL A 31 7.78 5.61 3.73
N TYR A 32 7.74 4.89 4.85
CA TYR A 32 6.80 5.14 5.95
C TYR A 32 6.79 6.62 6.36
N ALA A 33 7.96 7.23 6.56
CA ALA A 33 8.05 8.63 6.97
C ALA A 33 7.69 9.64 5.88
N LYS A 34 7.54 9.23 4.62
CA LYS A 34 7.27 10.11 3.47
C LYS A 34 5.84 10.02 2.95
N VAL A 35 5.04 9.05 3.42
CA VAL A 35 3.66 8.90 2.97
C VAL A 35 2.89 10.19 3.27
N CYS A 36 2.21 10.72 2.26
CA CYS A 36 1.20 11.78 2.40
C CYS A 36 1.67 13.06 3.11
N GLY A 37 2.89 13.51 2.79
CA GLY A 37 3.43 14.79 3.27
C GLY A 37 4.36 14.67 4.46
N GLY A 38 4.46 13.48 5.07
CA GLY A 38 5.50 13.19 6.04
C GLY A 38 4.97 12.69 7.38
N SER A 39 5.89 12.35 8.28
CA SER A 39 5.59 12.09 9.68
C SER A 39 5.32 13.39 10.47
N ASP A 40 4.61 13.26 11.58
CA ASP A 40 4.48 14.31 12.58
C ASP A 40 5.78 14.52 13.40
N ALA A 41 5.70 15.36 14.43
CA ALA A 41 6.83 15.69 15.30
C ALA A 41 7.37 14.50 16.11
N SER A 42 6.58 13.45 16.36
CA SER A 42 7.07 12.21 16.99
C SER A 42 7.70 11.24 15.99
N GLY A 43 7.62 11.54 14.69
CA GLY A 43 8.08 10.65 13.63
C GLY A 43 7.02 9.63 13.20
N ASP A 44 5.79 9.75 13.71
CA ASP A 44 4.68 8.88 13.38
C ASP A 44 3.99 9.33 12.09
N ASN A 45 3.56 8.34 11.30
CA ASN A 45 2.79 8.59 10.09
C ASN A 45 1.56 7.69 10.13
N ILE A 46 0.45 8.27 10.59
CA ILE A 46 -0.84 7.59 10.74
C ILE A 46 -1.30 6.88 9.45
N VAL A 47 -1.07 7.49 8.29
CA VAL A 47 -1.45 6.88 7.01
C VAL A 47 -0.55 5.68 6.72
N ALA A 48 0.76 5.84 6.85
CA ALA A 48 1.71 4.75 6.63
C ALA A 48 1.50 3.58 7.60
N GLU A 49 1.25 3.86 8.88
CA GLU A 49 1.00 2.85 9.90
C GLU A 49 -0.24 2.03 9.56
N ARG A 50 -1.34 2.70 9.24
CA ARG A 50 -2.58 2.02 8.85
C ARG A 50 -2.35 1.14 7.63
N LEU A 51 -1.71 1.67 6.59
CA LEU A 51 -1.39 0.91 5.38
C LEU A 51 -0.50 -0.30 5.67
N TRP A 52 0.53 -0.14 6.52
CA TRP A 52 1.44 -1.21 6.89
C TRP A 52 0.74 -2.32 7.68
N GLN A 53 -0.09 -1.97 8.66
CA GLN A 53 -0.86 -2.93 9.45
C GLN A 53 -1.86 -3.69 8.59
N THR A 54 -2.58 -2.99 7.70
CA THR A 54 -3.49 -3.61 6.73
C THR A 54 -2.73 -4.59 5.82
N TRP A 55 -1.57 -4.19 5.29
CA TRP A 55 -0.74 -5.07 4.46
C TRP A 55 -0.22 -6.28 5.24
N LYS A 56 0.21 -6.10 6.50
CA LYS A 56 0.66 -7.19 7.37
C LYS A 56 -0.47 -8.19 7.61
N LYS A 57 -1.68 -7.73 7.96
CA LYS A 57 -2.84 -8.60 8.18
C LYS A 57 -3.28 -9.29 6.89
N GLY A 58 -3.46 -8.54 5.81
CA GLY A 58 -4.09 -9.05 4.59
C GLY A 58 -3.19 -9.81 3.64
N ARG A 59 -1.89 -9.47 3.58
CA ARG A 59 -0.93 -10.15 2.70
C ARG A 59 -0.01 -11.06 3.49
N ASN A 60 0.67 -10.56 4.52
CA ASN A 60 1.65 -11.40 5.23
C ASN A 60 1.01 -12.55 5.97
N LEU A 61 0.00 -12.30 6.80
CA LEU A 61 -0.59 -13.37 7.61
C LEU A 61 -1.44 -14.34 6.80
N VAL A 62 -2.03 -13.90 5.69
CA VAL A 62 -2.81 -14.77 4.80
C VAL A 62 -1.91 -15.75 4.04
N PHE A 63 -0.75 -15.29 3.54
CA PHE A 63 0.15 -16.11 2.73
C PHE A 63 1.32 -16.73 3.50
N HIS A 64 1.46 -16.45 4.80
CA HIS A 64 2.47 -17.08 5.64
C HIS A 64 2.04 -18.49 6.01
N TYR A 65 2.95 -19.45 5.87
CA TYR A 65 2.69 -20.83 6.28
C TYR A 65 2.69 -20.94 7.82
N PHE A 66 1.55 -21.35 8.38
CA PHE A 66 1.45 -21.68 9.80
C PHE A 66 1.29 -23.20 9.93
N PRO A 67 2.20 -23.89 10.65
CA PRO A 67 2.09 -25.33 10.84
C PRO A 67 0.77 -25.68 11.54
N HIS A 68 0.26 -26.88 11.23
CA HIS A 68 -0.99 -27.41 11.79
C HIS A 68 -2.26 -26.59 11.49
N ASN A 69 -2.26 -25.75 10.46
CA ASN A 69 -3.41 -24.89 10.10
C ASN A 69 -3.90 -23.99 11.25
N PHE A 70 -3.01 -23.65 12.20
CA PHE A 70 -3.38 -22.88 13.40
C PHE A 70 -3.93 -21.48 13.08
N ARG A 71 -3.67 -20.97 11.87
CA ARG A 71 -4.21 -19.72 11.35
C ARG A 71 -4.97 -19.90 10.05
N ARG A 72 -5.79 -20.96 9.95
CA ARG A 72 -6.73 -21.07 8.85
C ARG A 72 -7.68 -19.88 8.88
N LEU A 73 -7.74 -19.15 7.78
CA LEU A 73 -8.65 -18.03 7.60
C LEU A 73 -10.07 -18.55 7.40
N SER A 74 -11.00 -18.09 8.23
CA SER A 74 -12.44 -18.24 8.03
C SER A 74 -12.94 -17.29 6.94
N PHE A 75 -14.17 -17.53 6.45
CA PHE A 75 -14.80 -16.64 5.48
C PHE A 75 -14.99 -15.23 6.05
N ASP A 76 -15.44 -15.12 7.31
CA ASP A 76 -15.68 -13.83 7.95
C ASP A 76 -14.37 -13.06 8.16
N GLU A 77 -13.30 -13.71 8.60
CA GLU A 77 -11.98 -13.09 8.71
C GLU A 77 -11.44 -12.64 7.34
N ALA A 78 -11.69 -13.42 6.29
CA ALA A 78 -11.31 -13.04 4.93
C ALA A 78 -12.07 -11.78 4.47
N LYS A 79 -13.37 -11.74 4.75
CA LYS A 79 -14.21 -10.57 4.45
C LYS A 79 -13.74 -9.34 5.22
N GLU A 80 -13.48 -9.46 6.52
CA GLU A 80 -12.95 -8.35 7.33
C GLU A 80 -11.62 -7.81 6.80
N ILE A 81 -10.74 -8.69 6.31
CA ILE A 81 -9.47 -8.28 5.71
C ILE A 81 -9.71 -7.47 4.44
N ILE A 82 -10.61 -7.92 3.56
CA ILE A 82 -10.96 -7.21 2.32
C ILE A 82 -11.54 -5.84 2.64
N ASP A 83 -12.50 -5.78 3.56
CA ASP A 83 -13.14 -4.53 3.97
C ASP A 83 -12.10 -3.57 4.60
N ALA A 84 -11.14 -4.09 5.37
CA ALA A 84 -10.05 -3.29 5.93
C ALA A 84 -9.07 -2.77 4.86
N VAL A 85 -8.83 -3.53 3.78
CA VAL A 85 -8.02 -3.07 2.64
C VAL A 85 -8.71 -1.88 1.97
N ILE A 86 -9.99 -2.01 1.65
CA ILE A 86 -10.78 -0.95 1.01
C ILE A 86 -10.80 0.30 1.89
N ALA A 87 -11.16 0.15 3.17
CA ALA A 87 -11.23 1.27 4.11
C ALA A 87 -9.88 1.98 4.31
N SER A 88 -8.75 1.26 4.22
CA SER A 88 -7.42 1.86 4.28
C SER A 88 -7.06 2.62 3.01
N MET A 89 -7.52 2.17 1.84
CA MET A 89 -7.38 2.91 0.58
C MET A 89 -8.19 4.22 0.63
N GLU A 90 -9.45 4.16 1.06
CA GLU A 90 -10.32 5.33 1.24
C GLU A 90 -9.73 6.31 2.26
N PHE A 91 -9.24 5.80 3.39
CA PHE A 91 -8.58 6.63 4.41
C PHE A 91 -7.37 7.37 3.86
N ALA A 92 -6.54 6.68 3.07
CA ALA A 92 -5.40 7.32 2.42
C ALA A 92 -5.88 8.42 1.45
N LEU A 93 -6.86 8.15 0.60
CA LEU A 93 -7.42 9.17 -0.30
C LEU A 93 -7.95 10.40 0.45
N ALA A 94 -8.61 10.21 1.59
CA ALA A 94 -9.17 11.29 2.39
C ALA A 94 -8.09 12.11 3.13
N LYS A 95 -6.95 11.51 3.49
CA LYS A 95 -5.89 12.16 4.27
C LYS A 95 -4.76 12.72 3.42
N CYS A 96 -4.53 12.14 2.26
CA CYS A 96 -3.45 12.54 1.38
C CYS A 96 -3.99 13.59 0.41
N SER A 97 -3.38 14.77 0.39
CA SER A 97 -3.58 15.71 -0.72
C SER A 97 -2.94 15.11 -1.97
N LEU A 98 -3.71 14.35 -2.73
CA LEU A 98 -3.29 13.97 -4.08
C LEU A 98 -3.37 15.24 -4.94
N PRO A 99 -2.31 15.59 -5.68
CA PRO A 99 -2.44 16.63 -6.69
C PRO A 99 -3.61 16.26 -7.60
N SER A 100 -4.56 17.18 -7.78
CA SER A 100 -5.76 16.91 -8.57
C SER A 100 -5.35 16.34 -9.93
N LEU A 101 -5.98 15.25 -10.34
CA LEU A 101 -5.84 14.72 -11.70
C LEU A 101 -6.38 15.68 -12.79
N ALA A 102 -6.83 16.89 -12.40
CA ALA A 102 -7.37 17.95 -13.25
C ALA A 102 -6.40 18.50 -14.32
N GLY A 103 -5.21 17.91 -14.49
CA GLY A 103 -4.26 18.27 -15.54
C GLY A 103 -4.03 17.20 -16.61
N LYS A 104 -4.75 16.07 -16.62
CA LYS A 104 -4.60 15.04 -17.67
C LYS A 104 -5.94 14.49 -18.15
N ASN A 105 -6.53 15.20 -19.10
CA ASN A 105 -7.55 14.68 -20.01
C ASN A 105 -6.97 13.73 -21.09
N ASP A 106 -5.81 13.11 -20.87
CA ASP A 106 -5.11 12.27 -21.87
C ASP A 106 -5.45 10.77 -21.81
N LEU A 107 -6.48 10.36 -21.07
CA LEU A 107 -6.90 8.95 -21.06
C LEU A 107 -7.88 8.61 -22.20
N ASN A 108 -8.53 9.62 -22.81
CA ASN A 108 -9.42 9.40 -23.95
C ASN A 108 -8.73 9.49 -25.32
N GLU A 109 -7.63 10.24 -25.47
CA GLU A 109 -6.95 10.34 -26.77
C GLU A 109 -6.19 9.06 -27.16
N HIS A 110 -5.79 8.22 -26.19
CA HIS A 110 -5.06 6.99 -26.49
C HIS A 110 -5.95 5.80 -26.85
N LEU A 111 -7.25 5.86 -26.55
CA LEU A 111 -8.22 4.83 -26.94
C LEU A 111 -8.81 5.09 -28.34
N GLU A 112 -8.91 6.35 -28.77
CA GLU A 112 -9.33 6.69 -30.14
C GLU A 112 -8.21 6.52 -31.18
N SER A 113 -6.94 6.41 -30.79
CA SER A 113 -5.85 6.05 -31.71
C SER A 113 -5.72 4.54 -31.98
N LEU A 114 -6.56 3.71 -31.34
CA LEU A 114 -6.54 2.25 -31.43
C LEU A 114 -7.83 1.65 -32.02
N VAL A 115 -8.72 2.48 -32.59
CA VAL A 115 -9.88 2.09 -33.42
C VAL A 115 -9.81 2.86 -34.72
#